data_AF-A0A314ZS73-F1
#
_entry.id   AF-A0A314ZS73-F1
#
_cell.length_a   1.000
_cell.length_b   1.000
_cell.length_c   1.000
_cell.angle_alpha   90.00
_cell.angle_beta   90.00
_cell.angle_gamma   90.00
#
_symmetry.space_group_name_H-M   'P 1'
#
loop_
_entity.id
_entity.type
_entity.pdbx_description
1 polymer ?
#
loop_
_entity_poly.entity_id
_entity_poly.type
_entity_poly.pdbx_seq_one_letter_code
_entity_poly.pdbx_strand_id
1 'polypeptide(L)'
;MPLLLSFTEKQGGQSGISLIGEYVEPYSESTEDRAAVKRNLDFELGWYTEPLVYGDYPKSMRHLVKERLTIFTKEERRLLEGSFDLLASIIISQDMVKTTLQLQRSQSATSTIL
;
A
#
# COMPACT_ATOMS: atom_id res chain seq x y z
N MET A 1 3.88 -16.43 -13.87
CA MET A 1 4.93 -15.40 -14.10
C MET A 1 6.18 -15.81 -14.89
N PRO A 2 6.48 -17.07 -15.28
CA PRO A 2 7.75 -17.35 -15.98
C PRO A 2 7.82 -16.81 -17.43
N LEU A 3 6.68 -16.57 -18.07
CA LEU A 3 6.63 -16.05 -19.45
C LEU A 3 7.12 -14.60 -19.58
N LEU A 4 6.81 -13.74 -18.60
CA LEU A 4 7.18 -12.32 -18.63
C LEU A 4 8.70 -12.14 -18.52
N LEU A 5 9.34 -12.83 -17.58
CA LEU A 5 10.79 -12.80 -17.40
C LEU A 5 11.53 -13.29 -18.66
N SER A 6 11.06 -14.38 -19.28
CA SER A 6 11.65 -14.90 -20.51
C SER A 6 11.52 -13.97 -21.72
N PHE A 7 10.56 -13.05 -21.69
CA PHE A 7 10.33 -12.06 -22.75
C PHE A 7 11.22 -10.84 -22.56
N THR A 8 11.33 -10.30 -21.35
CA THR A 8 12.23 -9.17 -21.05
C THR A 8 13.70 -9.52 -21.24
N GLU A 9 14.14 -10.72 -20.83
CA GLU A 9 15.51 -11.20 -21.07
C GLU A 9 15.87 -11.24 -22.57
N LYS A 10 14.93 -11.67 -23.42
CA LYS A 10 15.13 -11.73 -24.87
C LYS A 10 15.11 -10.36 -25.55
N GLN A 11 14.38 -9.40 -25.01
CA GLN A 11 14.22 -8.07 -25.61
C GLN A 11 15.14 -7.01 -24.99
N GLY A 12 15.90 -7.35 -23.95
CA GLY A 12 16.71 -6.38 -23.19
C GLY A 12 15.87 -5.29 -22.51
N GLY A 13 14.58 -5.56 -22.29
CA GLY A 13 13.64 -4.63 -21.67
C GLY A 13 13.64 -4.75 -20.14
N GLN A 14 13.23 -3.69 -19.46
CA GLN A 14 13.06 -3.68 -18.01
C GLN A 14 11.59 -3.95 -17.65
N SER A 15 11.38 -4.76 -16.61
CA SER A 15 10.07 -5.03 -16.03
C SER A 15 9.91 -4.27 -14.72
N GLY A 16 8.74 -3.68 -14.49
CA GLY A 16 8.49 -2.92 -13.27
C GLY A 16 7.03 -2.89 -12.88
N ILE A 17 6.79 -2.54 -11.61
CA ILE A 17 5.46 -2.37 -11.04
C ILE A 17 5.31 -0.92 -10.60
N SER A 18 4.16 -0.33 -10.91
CA SER A 18 3.76 0.99 -10.41
C SER A 18 2.64 0.83 -9.41
N LEU A 19 2.85 1.31 -8.18
CA LEU A 19 1.86 1.29 -7.11
C LEU A 19 1.34 2.71 -6.89
N ILE A 20 0.03 2.82 -6.65
CA ILE A 20 -0.59 4.09 -6.23
C ILE A 20 -0.78 4.01 -4.72
N GLY A 21 -0.33 5.03 -4.00
CA GLY A 21 -0.53 5.16 -2.57
C GLY A 21 -0.98 6.56 -2.21
N GLU A 22 -1.62 6.69 -1.06
CA GLU A 22 -2.03 7.98 -0.54
C GLU A 22 -1.03 8.50 0.50
N TYR A 23 -0.83 9.81 0.53
CA TYR A 23 -0.16 10.42 1.66
C TYR A 23 -1.12 10.47 2.85
N VAL A 24 -0.74 9.84 3.96
CA VAL A 24 -1.57 9.73 5.17
C VAL A 24 -0.82 10.31 6.36
N GLU A 25 -1.42 11.28 7.03
CA GLU A 25 -0.93 11.85 8.28
C GLU A 25 -1.68 11.31 9.49
N PRO A 26 -1.00 11.20 10.65
CA PRO A 26 -1.66 10.81 11.88
C PRO A 26 -2.62 11.92 12.32
N TYR A 27 -3.77 11.54 12.89
CA TYR A 27 -4.73 12.51 13.42
C TYR A 27 -4.19 13.29 14.63
N SER A 28 -3.32 12.66 15.44
CA SER A 28 -2.63 13.27 16.55
C SER A 28 -1.24 12.64 16.77
N GLU A 29 -0.46 13.20 17.69
CA GLU A 29 0.84 12.65 18.11
C GLU A 29 0.72 11.42 19.04
N SER A 30 -0.45 10.80 19.13
CA SER A 30 -0.62 9.56 19.87
C SER A 30 0.16 8.40 19.23
N THR A 31 0.56 7.43 20.04
CA THR A 31 1.19 6.20 19.53
C THR A 31 0.22 5.39 18.67
N GLU A 32 -1.06 5.47 18.98
CA GLU A 32 -2.15 4.75 18.34
C GLU A 32 -2.38 5.28 16.91
N ASP A 33 -2.39 6.60 16.74
CA ASP A 33 -2.59 7.23 15.43
C ASP A 33 -1.38 7.01 14.52
N ARG A 34 -0.15 7.11 15.04
CA ARG A 34 1.04 6.75 14.26
C ARG A 34 1.04 5.29 13.85
N ALA A 35 0.62 4.38 14.74
CA ALA A 35 0.48 2.96 14.41
C ALA A 35 -0.64 2.74 13.37
N ALA A 36 -1.72 3.53 13.40
CA ALA A 36 -2.79 3.48 12.41
C ALA A 36 -2.31 3.91 11.02
N VAL A 37 -1.53 4.99 10.92
CA VAL A 37 -0.89 5.41 9.66
C VAL A 37 0.00 4.31 9.11
N LYS A 38 0.88 3.73 9.95
CA LYS A 38 1.73 2.62 9.51
C LYS A 38 0.91 1.45 8.99
N ARG A 39 -0.17 1.06 9.68
CA ARG A 39 -1.06 0.00 9.21
C ARG A 39 -1.70 0.36 7.87
N ASN A 40 -2.13 1.61 7.66
CA ASN A 40 -2.68 2.02 6.38
C ASN A 40 -1.66 1.82 5.25
N LEU A 41 -0.44 2.34 5.42
CA LEU A 41 0.64 2.19 4.43
C LEU A 41 1.03 0.72 4.18
N ASP A 42 1.03 -0.11 5.22
CA ASP A 42 1.28 -1.56 5.08
C ASP A 42 0.21 -2.23 4.21
N PHE A 43 -1.05 -1.78 4.25
CA PHE A 43 -2.14 -2.34 3.44
C PHE A 43 -2.25 -1.74 2.03
N GLU A 44 -1.82 -0.49 1.81
CA GLU A 44 -1.81 0.14 0.48
C GLU A 44 -0.58 -0.27 -0.34
N LEU A 45 0.61 -0.14 0.24
CA LEU A 45 1.88 -0.34 -0.47
C LEU A 45 2.59 -1.60 0.02
N GLY A 46 2.68 -1.78 1.34
CA GLY A 46 3.40 -2.89 1.97
C GLY A 46 2.92 -4.27 1.52
N TRP A 47 1.63 -4.40 1.20
CA TRP A 47 1.04 -5.63 0.68
C TRP A 47 1.83 -6.18 -0.51
N TYR A 48 2.23 -5.30 -1.43
CA TYR A 48 2.94 -5.69 -2.65
C TYR A 48 4.45 -5.59 -2.48
N THR A 49 4.94 -4.53 -1.82
CA THR A 49 6.38 -4.25 -1.75
C THR A 49 7.12 -5.18 -0.80
N GLU A 50 6.58 -5.50 0.38
CA GLU A 50 7.30 -6.37 1.32
C GLU A 50 7.48 -7.80 0.80
N PRO A 51 6.48 -8.45 0.16
CA PRO A 51 6.71 -9.74 -0.49
C PRO A 51 7.75 -9.71 -1.60
N LEU A 52 7.80 -8.62 -2.36
CA LEU A 52 8.77 -8.46 -3.45
C LEU A 52 10.20 -8.24 -2.96
N VAL A 53 10.37 -7.55 -1.83
CA VAL A 53 11.70 -7.20 -1.28
C VAL A 53 12.19 -8.21 -0.25
N TYR A 54 11.31 -8.69 0.62
CA TYR A 54 11.64 -9.55 1.77
C TYR A 54 11.04 -10.95 1.69
N GLY A 55 10.24 -11.25 0.67
CA GLY A 55 9.63 -12.58 0.47
C GLY A 55 8.47 -12.89 1.42
N ASP A 56 7.97 -11.91 2.17
CA ASP A 56 6.88 -12.11 3.15
C ASP A 56 6.04 -10.84 3.31
N TYR A 57 4.81 -11.00 3.81
CA TYR A 57 3.90 -9.88 4.04
C TYR A 57 4.25 -9.06 5.29
N PRO A 58 3.81 -7.79 5.36
CA PRO A 58 3.97 -6.96 6.54
C PRO A 58 3.46 -7.65 7.81
N LYS A 59 4.17 -7.46 8.93
CA LYS A 59 3.80 -8.05 10.23
C LYS A 59 2.38 -7.67 10.66
N SER A 60 1.99 -6.42 10.41
CA SER A 60 0.65 -5.89 10.71
C SER A 60 -0.44 -6.69 9.96
N MET A 61 -0.25 -6.92 8.67
CA MET A 61 -1.15 -7.69 7.83
C MET A 61 -1.24 -9.15 8.27
N ARG A 62 -0.10 -9.80 8.54
CA ARG A 62 -0.11 -11.19 9.05
C ARG A 62 -0.88 -11.32 10.36
N HIS A 63 -0.75 -10.34 11.25
CA HIS A 63 -1.48 -10.32 12.51
C HIS A 63 -3.00 -10.09 12.34
N LEU A 64 -3.40 -9.22 11.42
CA LEU A 64 -4.79 -8.80 11.23
C LEU A 64 -5.59 -9.71 10.29
N VAL A 65 -4.98 -10.15 9.18
CA VAL A 65 -5.62 -10.93 8.12
C VAL A 65 -5.58 -12.43 8.43
N LYS A 66 -4.52 -12.89 9.12
CA LYS A 66 -4.33 -14.27 9.61
C LYS A 66 -4.48 -15.29 8.48
N GLU A 67 -5.34 -16.29 8.68
CA GLU A 67 -5.53 -17.45 7.79
C GLU A 67 -6.03 -17.08 6.38
N ARG A 68 -6.62 -15.89 6.20
CA ARG A 68 -7.02 -15.39 4.88
C ARG A 68 -5.83 -14.92 4.04
N LEU A 69 -4.67 -14.73 4.66
CA LEU A 69 -3.45 -14.34 3.97
C LEU A 69 -2.69 -15.60 3.58
N THR A 70 -2.54 -15.82 2.27
CA THR A 70 -1.81 -16.97 1.74
C THR A 70 -0.35 -16.90 2.14
N ILE A 71 0.26 -18.06 2.42
CA ILE A 71 1.68 -18.15 2.75
C ILE A 71 2.44 -18.50 1.48
N PHE A 72 3.46 -17.72 1.14
CA PHE A 72 4.32 -18.05 0.02
C PHE A 72 5.11 -19.33 0.28
N THR A 73 5.00 -20.27 -0.65
CA THR A 73 5.87 -21.43 -0.74
C THR A 73 7.33 -20.98 -0.95
N LYS A 74 8.28 -21.91 -0.76
CA LYS A 74 9.69 -21.61 -1.05
C LYS A 74 9.93 -21.27 -2.52
N GLU A 75 9.19 -21.92 -3.42
CA GLU A 75 9.31 -21.71 -4.86
C GLU A 75 8.76 -20.33 -5.26
N GLU A 76 7.61 -19.93 -4.73
CA GLU A 76 7.04 -18.60 -4.99
C GLU A 76 7.95 -17.48 -4.48
N ARG A 77 8.55 -17.63 -3.29
CA ARG A 77 9.54 -16.66 -2.80
C ARG A 77 10.73 -16.50 -3.74
N ARG A 78 11.25 -17.62 -4.23
CA ARG A 78 12.35 -17.61 -5.20
C ARG A 78 11.95 -16.94 -6.52
N LEU A 79 10.68 -17.04 -6.92
CA LEU A 79 10.16 -16.36 -8.11
C LEU A 79 9.94 -14.85 -7.90
N LEU A 80 9.75 -14.40 -6.65
CA LEU A 80 9.60 -12.98 -6.29
C LEU A 80 10.95 -12.28 -6.17
N GLU A 81 11.97 -12.98 -5.66
CA GLU A 81 13.34 -12.47 -5.57
C GLU A 81 13.89 -12.16 -6.98
N GLY A 82 14.09 -10.88 -7.27
CA GLY A 82 14.60 -10.42 -8.58
C GLY A 82 13.56 -10.42 -9.70
N SER A 83 12.26 -10.47 -9.37
CA SER A 83 11.19 -10.52 -10.37
C SER A 83 10.87 -9.18 -11.03
N PHE A 84 11.53 -8.11 -10.61
CA PHE A 84 11.32 -6.75 -11.10
C PHE A 84 12.65 -6.00 -11.14
N ASP A 85 12.79 -5.14 -12.13
CA ASP A 85 13.95 -4.27 -12.30
C ASP A 85 13.69 -2.87 -11.74
N LEU A 86 12.42 -2.46 -11.67
CA LEU A 86 11.99 -1.13 -11.24
C LEU A 86 10.73 -1.18 -10.35
N LEU A 87 10.77 -0.43 -9.24
CA LEU A 87 9.58 -0.08 -8.45
C LEU A 87 9.31 1.41 -8.59
N ALA A 88 8.13 1.75 -9.11
CA ALA A 88 7.61 3.11 -9.11
C ALA A 88 6.47 3.21 -8.09
N SER A 89 6.46 4.27 -7.29
CA SER A 89 5.35 4.59 -6.39
C SER A 89 4.82 5.98 -6.75
N ILE A 90 3.54 6.04 -7.11
CA ILE A 90 2.82 7.28 -7.37
C ILE A 90 2.08 7.62 -6.07
N ILE A 91 2.52 8.69 -5.41
CA ILE A 91 1.89 9.17 -4.17
C ILE A 91 0.95 10.32 -4.51
N ILE A 92 -0.31 10.19 -4.10
CA ILE A 92 -1.33 11.24 -4.27
C ILE A 92 -1.59 11.88 -2.89
N SER A 93 -1.44 13.20 -2.79
CA SER A 93 -1.78 13.94 -1.55
C SER A 93 -3.27 14.28 -1.52
N GLN A 94 -3.94 13.87 -0.43
CA GLN A 94 -5.37 14.10 -0.16
C GLN A 94 -5.70 15.55 0.27
N ASP A 95 -4.76 16.51 0.21
CA ASP A 95 -5.01 17.91 0.58
C ASP A 95 -6.17 18.57 -0.20
N MET A 96 -6.64 17.97 -1.30
CA MET A 96 -7.79 18.44 -2.09
C MET A 96 -9.13 17.75 -1.79
N VAL A 97 -9.18 16.66 -0.99
CA VAL A 97 -10.42 15.91 -0.70
C VAL A 97 -11.03 16.26 0.68
N LYS A 98 -10.40 17.16 1.44
CA LYS A 98 -10.90 17.63 2.75
C LYS A 98 -12.29 18.29 2.72
N THR A 99 -12.90 18.53 1.57
CA THR A 99 -14.11 19.36 1.48
C THR A 99 -15.40 18.59 1.15
N THR A 100 -15.64 17.43 1.77
CA THR A 100 -17.02 16.88 1.85
C THR A 100 -17.45 16.63 3.28
N LEU A 101 -16.61 16.01 4.11
CA LEU A 101 -16.93 15.78 5.53
C LEU A 101 -16.83 17.06 6.39
N GLN A 102 -15.88 17.95 6.10
CA GLN A 102 -15.84 19.29 6.73
C GLN A 102 -16.95 20.21 6.19
N LEU A 103 -17.39 20.03 4.94
CA LEU A 103 -18.51 20.78 4.37
C LEU A 103 -19.85 20.34 4.99
N GLN A 104 -20.05 19.04 5.24
CA GLN A 104 -21.22 18.53 5.96
C GLN A 104 -21.26 18.98 7.44
N ARG A 105 -20.12 19.02 8.14
CA ARG A 105 -20.05 19.55 9.51
C ARG A 105 -20.29 21.06 9.57
N SER A 106 -19.82 21.81 8.57
CA SER A 106 -20.09 23.25 8.41
C SER A 106 -21.58 23.55 8.11
N GLN A 107 -22.21 22.79 7.21
CA GLN A 107 -23.64 22.95 6.91
C GLN A 107 -24.54 22.50 8.07
N SER A 108 -24.18 21.44 8.79
CA SER A 108 -24.93 20.99 9.97
C SER A 108 -24.83 21.97 11.14
N ALA A 109 -23.70 22.64 11.32
CA ALA A 109 -23.54 23.65 12.38
C ALA A 109 -24.35 24.93 12.12
N THR A 110 -24.64 25.24 10.84
CA THR A 110 -25.40 26.44 10.47
C THR A 110 -26.92 26.24 10.63
N SER A 111 -27.40 25.00 10.64
CA SER A 111 -28.84 24.66 10.76
C SER A 111 -29.35 24.52 12.20
N THR A 112 -28.52 24.76 13.23
CA THR A 112 -28.91 24.68 14.65
C THR A 112 -29.04 26.06 15.32
N ILE A 113 -28.96 27.16 14.55
CA ILE A 113 -29.15 28.54 15.04
C ILE A 113 -30.33 29.23 14.33
N LEU A 114 -31.40 28.49 14.02
CA LEU A 114 -32.75 29.00 13.76
C LEU A 114 -33.76 28.08 14.47
#